data_AF-A0A833UHQ4-F1
#
_entry.id   AF-A0A833UHQ4-F1
#
_cell.length_a   1.000
_cell.length_b   1.000
_cell.length_c   1.000
_cell.angle_alpha   90.00
_cell.angle_beta   90.00
_cell.angle_gamma   90.00
#
_symmetry.space_group_name_H-M   'P 1'
#
loop_
_entity.id
_entity.type
_entity.pdbx_description
1 polymer ?
#
loop_
_entity_poly.entity_id
_entity_poly.type
_entity_poly.pdbx_seq_one_letter_code
_entity_poly.pdbx_strand_id
1 'polypeptide(L)'
;MAKPLKDQAFATQDKVAELVQKVGAAIQQELPTVMAKMKLYLQNPSTRTILYKPIKTNIVEAHVQVQSLLKAEYSAEEMESIINMASIQDLQAQLDNLL
;
A
#
# COMPACT_ATOMS: atom_id res chain seq x y z
N MET A 1 -10.18 -28.16 9.96
CA MET A 1 -9.24 -27.02 10.05
C MET A 1 -9.02 -26.52 8.64
N ALA A 2 -9.20 -25.23 8.37
CA ALA A 2 -8.91 -24.68 7.04
C ALA A 2 -7.40 -24.80 6.77
N LYS A 3 -7.00 -25.06 5.51
CA LYS A 3 -5.58 -25.07 5.14
C LYS A 3 -4.97 -23.68 5.42
N PRO A 4 -3.73 -23.60 5.92
CA PRO A 4 -2.98 -22.34 6.07
C PRO A 4 -3.05 -21.49 4.79
N LEU A 5 -3.03 -20.17 4.92
CA LEU A 5 -3.24 -19.27 3.77
C LEU A 5 -2.16 -19.52 2.72
N LYS A 6 -0.90 -19.65 3.15
CA LYS A 6 0.26 -19.95 2.30
C LYS A 6 0.17 -21.22 1.46
N ASP A 7 -0.66 -22.18 1.86
CA ASP A 7 -0.85 -23.45 1.13
C ASP A 7 -1.89 -23.32 0.01
N GLN A 8 -2.51 -22.15 -0.15
CA GLN A 8 -3.45 -21.85 -1.22
C GLN A 8 -2.72 -21.37 -2.47
N ALA A 9 -3.20 -21.79 -3.65
CA ALA A 9 -2.56 -21.46 -4.93
C ALA A 9 -2.49 -19.94 -5.23
N PHE A 10 -3.37 -19.14 -4.63
CA PHE A 10 -3.35 -17.67 -4.78
C PHE A 10 -2.36 -16.97 -3.83
N ALA A 11 -1.84 -17.70 -2.84
CA ALA A 11 -0.99 -17.18 -1.77
C ALA A 11 0.45 -17.69 -1.91
N THR A 12 0.84 -18.19 -3.08
CA THR A 12 2.25 -18.40 -3.40
C THR A 12 3.00 -17.08 -3.30
N GLN A 13 4.25 -17.12 -2.83
CA GLN A 13 5.07 -15.92 -2.60
C GLN A 13 5.14 -15.01 -3.83
N ASP A 14 5.33 -15.59 -5.02
CA ASP A 14 5.38 -14.83 -6.28
C ASP A 14 4.07 -14.07 -6.57
N LYS A 15 2.92 -14.69 -6.27
CA LYS A 15 1.61 -14.04 -6.45
C LYS A 15 1.37 -12.93 -5.45
N VAL A 16 1.82 -13.11 -4.22
CA VAL A 16 1.78 -12.05 -3.23
C VAL A 16 2.71 -10.89 -3.62
N ALA A 17 3.93 -11.19 -4.08
CA ALA A 17 4.88 -10.20 -4.57
C ALA A 17 4.31 -9.41 -5.76
N GLU A 18 3.72 -10.08 -6.75
CA GLU A 18 3.05 -9.46 -7.89
C GLU A 18 1.94 -8.49 -7.44
N LEU A 19 1.12 -8.90 -6.46
CA LEU A 19 0.07 -8.05 -5.89
C LEU A 19 0.64 -6.83 -5.17
N VAL A 20 1.66 -7.02 -4.33
CA VAL A 20 2.34 -5.92 -3.61
C VAL A 20 2.95 -4.92 -4.59
N GLN A 21 3.60 -5.40 -5.65
CA GLN A 21 4.15 -4.55 -6.70
C GLN A 21 3.07 -3.77 -7.44
N LYS A 22 1.95 -4.42 -7.79
CA LYS A 22 0.81 -3.76 -8.45
C LYS A 22 0.21 -2.66 -7.59
N VAL A 23 0.06 -2.90 -6.28
CA VAL A 23 -0.41 -1.88 -5.33
C VAL A 23 0.60 -0.74 -5.23
N GLY A 24 1.90 -1.03 -5.11
CA GLY A 24 2.96 -0.02 -5.10
C GLY A 24 2.94 0.86 -6.35
N ALA A 25 2.79 0.25 -7.53
CA ALA A 25 2.66 0.95 -8.80
C ALA A 25 1.42 1.87 -8.84
N ALA A 26 0.26 1.40 -8.36
CA ALA A 26 -0.94 2.23 -8.29
C ALA A 26 -0.74 3.47 -7.37
N ILE A 27 -0.06 3.31 -6.24
CA ILE A 27 0.28 4.42 -5.34
C ILE A 27 1.27 5.40 -6.00
N GLN A 28 2.20 4.91 -6.83
CA GLN A 28 3.20 5.74 -7.51
C GLN A 28 2.70 6.41 -8.80
N GLN A 29 1.70 5.85 -9.48
CA GLN A 29 1.28 6.30 -10.81
C GLN A 29 -0.15 6.87 -10.83
N GLU A 30 -1.09 6.19 -10.17
CA GLU A 30 -2.51 6.57 -10.21
C GLU A 30 -2.83 7.64 -9.17
N LEU A 31 -2.39 7.46 -7.92
CA LEU A 31 -2.67 8.40 -6.83
C LEU A 31 -2.15 9.83 -7.13
N PRO A 32 -0.92 10.04 -7.65
CA PRO A 32 -0.46 11.38 -8.02
C PRO A 32 -1.32 12.04 -9.11
N THR A 33 -1.85 11.24 -10.04
CA THR A 33 -2.76 11.73 -11.08
C THR A 33 -4.08 12.25 -10.48
N VAL A 34 -4.62 11.55 -9.47
CA VAL A 34 -5.79 12.01 -8.72
C VAL A 34 -5.47 13.31 -7.96
N MET A 35 -4.29 13.40 -7.35
CA MET A 35 -3.84 14.60 -6.63
C MET A 35 -3.64 15.80 -7.56
N ALA A 36 -3.10 15.59 -8.76
CA ALA A 36 -2.98 16.63 -9.77
C ALA A 36 -4.35 17.19 -10.19
N LYS A 37 -5.34 16.31 -10.42
CA LYS A 37 -6.72 16.74 -10.70
C LYS A 37 -7.33 17.49 -9.52
N MET A 38 -7.13 17.01 -8.30
CA MET A 38 -7.60 17.69 -7.09
C MET A 38 -7.00 19.08 -6.97
N LYS A 39 -5.70 19.26 -7.24
CA LYS A 39 -5.03 20.57 -7.28
C LYS A 39 -5.60 21.50 -8.35
N LEU A 40 -5.96 20.98 -9.52
CA LEU A 40 -6.53 21.76 -10.62
C LEU A 40 -7.92 22.33 -10.30
N TYR A 41 -8.80 21.50 -9.69
CA TYR A 41 -10.19 21.88 -9.44
C TYR A 41 -10.45 22.45 -8.03
N LEU A 42 -9.61 22.13 -7.04
CA LEU A 42 -9.75 22.61 -5.67
C LEU A 42 -8.56 23.47 -5.28
N GLN A 43 -8.71 24.78 -5.50
CA GLN A 43 -7.63 25.76 -5.30
C GLN A 43 -7.27 25.97 -3.82
N ASN A 44 -8.21 25.76 -2.90
CA ASN A 44 -7.98 25.94 -1.45
C ASN A 44 -7.10 24.80 -0.88
N PRO A 45 -5.88 25.08 -0.39
CA PRO A 45 -4.98 24.06 0.15
C PRO A 45 -5.53 23.34 1.37
N SER A 46 -6.18 24.06 2.29
CA SER A 46 -6.76 23.47 3.50
C SER A 46 -7.86 22.46 3.16
N THR A 47 -8.72 22.77 2.18
CA THR A 47 -9.73 21.84 1.69
C THR A 47 -9.09 20.58 1.10
N ARG A 48 -8.02 20.72 0.30
CA ARG A 48 -7.28 19.56 -0.24
C ARG A 48 -6.70 18.69 0.86
N THR A 49 -6.09 19.29 1.88
CA THR A 49 -5.53 18.54 3.02
C THR A 49 -6.61 17.80 3.79
N ILE A 50 -7.77 18.43 4.03
CA ILE A 50 -8.92 17.78 4.69
C ILE A 50 -9.39 16.56 3.89
N LEU A 51 -9.46 16.66 2.57
CA LEU A 51 -9.87 15.56 1.68
C LEU A 51 -8.80 14.48 1.53
N TYR A 52 -7.51 14.85 1.54
CA TYR A 52 -6.41 13.90 1.40
C TYR A 52 -6.20 13.06 2.65
N LYS A 53 -6.40 13.63 3.85
CA LYS A 53 -6.21 12.94 5.12
C LYS A 53 -6.91 11.56 5.19
N PRO A 54 -8.22 11.41 4.90
CA PRO A 54 -8.86 10.09 4.91
C PRO A 54 -8.31 9.13 3.84
N ILE A 55 -7.87 9.64 2.68
CA ILE A 55 -7.24 8.81 1.63
C ILE A 55 -5.92 8.23 2.16
N LYS A 56 -5.06 9.08 2.73
CA LYS A 56 -3.79 8.66 3.33
C LYS A 56 -4.03 7.64 4.45
N THR A 57 -4.95 7.94 5.38
CA THR A 57 -5.26 7.06 6.51
C THR A 57 -5.71 5.69 6.04
N ASN A 58 -6.65 5.61 5.08
CA ASN A 58 -7.14 4.34 4.57
C ASN A 58 -6.03 3.49 3.91
N ILE A 59 -5.15 4.12 3.11
CA ILE A 59 -4.03 3.43 2.46
C ILE A 59 -3.07 2.86 3.50
N VAL A 60 -2.70 3.66 4.51
CA VAL A 60 -1.78 3.23 5.57
C VAL A 60 -2.39 2.10 6.41
N GLU A 61 -3.65 2.21 6.80
CA GLU A 61 -4.34 1.17 7.58
C GLU A 61 -4.45 -0.14 6.82
N ALA A 62 -4.81 -0.11 5.53
CA ALA A 62 -4.85 -1.30 4.69
C ALA A 62 -3.45 -1.93 4.56
N HIS A 63 -2.41 -1.13 4.37
CA HIS A 63 -1.03 -1.61 4.30
C HIS A 63 -0.58 -2.28 5.61
N VAL A 64 -0.94 -1.71 6.77
CA VAL A 64 -0.65 -2.30 8.09
C VAL A 64 -1.34 -3.65 8.27
N GLN A 65 -2.61 -3.75 7.87
CA GLN A 65 -3.38 -5.00 7.95
C GLN A 65 -2.76 -6.09 7.07
N VAL A 66 -2.42 -5.76 5.82
CA VAL A 66 -1.76 -6.69 4.90
C VAL A 66 -0.38 -7.09 5.45
N GLN A 67 0.44 -6.13 5.90
CA GLN A 67 1.76 -6.46 6.44
C GLN A 67 1.67 -7.37 7.67
N SER A 68 0.68 -7.15 8.55
CA SER A 68 0.43 -8.00 9.71
C SER A 68 0.04 -9.42 9.31
N LEU A 69 -0.81 -9.56 8.28
CA LEU A 69 -1.18 -10.86 7.72
C LEU A 69 0.02 -11.59 7.14
N LEU A 70 0.85 -10.89 6.36
CA LEU A 70 2.04 -11.49 5.75
C LEU A 70 3.05 -11.97 6.79
N LYS A 71 3.27 -11.19 7.86
CA LYS A 71 4.15 -11.58 8.98
C LYS A 71 3.66 -12.83 9.73
N ALA A 72 2.37 -13.15 9.67
CA ALA A 72 1.81 -14.33 10.31
C ALA A 72 1.97 -15.60 9.45
N GLU A 73 2.05 -15.45 8.12
CA GLU A 73 2.00 -16.56 7.16
C GLU A 73 3.37 -16.89 6.53
N TYR A 74 4.26 -15.91 6.40
CA TYR A 74 5.56 -16.04 5.72
C TYR A 74 6.73 -15.77 6.68
N SER A 75 7.89 -16.33 6.35
CA SER A 75 9.12 -16.08 7.09
C SER A 75 9.68 -14.67 6.81
N ALA A 76 10.53 -14.17 7.71
CA ALA A 76 11.19 -12.87 7.51
C ALA A 76 12.03 -12.84 6.22
N GLU A 77 12.69 -13.95 5.88
CA GLU A 77 13.49 -14.07 4.66
C GLU A 77 12.61 -13.98 3.40
N GLU A 78 11.46 -14.67 3.38
CA GLU A 78 10.52 -14.62 2.26
C GLU A 78 9.92 -13.22 2.07
N MET A 79 9.65 -12.53 3.19
CA MET A 79 9.14 -11.17 3.19
C MET A 79 10.16 -10.18 2.60
N GLU A 80 11.44 -10.29 2.95
CA GLU A 80 12.49 -9.38 2.51
C GLU A 80 12.98 -9.69 1.08
N SER A 81 13.09 -10.97 0.71
CA SER A 81 13.72 -11.37 -0.56
C SER A 81 12.76 -11.48 -1.74
N ILE A 82 11.51 -11.91 -1.50
CA ILE A 82 10.56 -12.21 -2.59
C ILE A 82 9.41 -11.22 -2.58
N ILE A 83 8.73 -11.07 -1.43
CA ILE A 83 7.52 -10.23 -1.37
C ILE A 83 7.89 -8.74 -1.44
N ASN A 84 8.99 -8.33 -0.79
CA ASN A 84 9.58 -6.99 -0.86
C ASN A 84 8.55 -5.85 -0.69
N MET A 85 7.74 -5.95 0.36
CA MET A 85 6.73 -4.95 0.68
C MET A 85 7.38 -3.74 1.36
N ALA A 86 7.05 -2.53 0.89
CA ALA A 86 7.56 -1.29 1.48
C ALA A 86 7.28 -1.20 2.99
N SER A 87 8.20 -0.60 3.74
CA SER A 87 7.98 -0.33 5.16
C SER A 87 6.84 0.68 5.33
N ILE A 88 6.18 0.67 6.49
CA ILE A 88 5.12 1.63 6.81
C ILE A 88 5.68 3.06 6.78
N GLN A 89 6.93 3.24 7.22
CA GLN A 89 7.62 4.54 7.25
C GLN A 89 7.87 5.06 5.83
N ASP A 90 8.37 4.22 4.93
CA ASP A 90 8.61 4.61 3.53
C ASP A 90 7.30 4.94 2.81
N LEU A 91 6.25 4.14 3.03
CA LEU A 91 4.93 4.43 2.48
C LEU A 91 4.40 5.77 2.99
N GLN A 92 4.50 6.03 4.30
CA GLN A 92 4.06 7.30 4.87
C GLN A 92 4.82 8.49 4.27
N ALA A 93 6.15 8.38 4.14
CA ALA A 93 6.98 9.40 3.52
C ALA A 93 6.59 9.64 2.05
N GLN A 94 6.37 8.57 1.28
CA GLN A 94 5.89 8.65 -0.10
C GLN A 94 4.55 9.39 -0.19
N LEU A 95 3.59 9.06 0.69
CA LEU A 95 2.28 9.69 0.72
C LEU A 95 2.35 11.16 1.17
N ASP A 96 3.26 11.51 2.08
CA ASP A 96 3.44 12.90 2.52
C ASP A 96 3.97 13.81 1.42
N ASN A 97 4.75 13.26 0.48
CA ASN A 97 5.26 14.00 -0.67
C ASN A 97 4.19 14.37 -1.72
N LEU A 98 2.95 13.88 -1.58
CA LEU A 98 1.86 14.15 -2.54
C LEU A 98 1.04 15.40 -2.22
N LEU A 99 1.16 15.93 -1.01
CA LEU A 99 0.45 17.16 -0.57
C LEU A 99 1.02 18.41 -1.24
#